data_AF-E2S6L6-F1
#
_entry.id   AF-E2S6L6-F1
#
_cell.length_a   1.000
_cell.length_b   1.000
_cell.length_c   1.000
_cell.angle_alpha   90.00
_cell.angle_beta   90.00
_cell.angle_gamma   90.00
#
_symmetry.space_group_name_H-M   'P 1'
#
loop_
_entity.id
_entity.type
_entity.pdbx_description
1 polymer ?
#
loop_
_entity_poly.entity_id
_entity_poly.type
_entity_poly.pdbx_seq_one_letter_code
_entity_poly.pdbx_strand_id
1 'polypeptide(L)'
;MILDRTLSLGWYAGSLEQPDLIETLTEVFRVVSQGTRPIFFGASAGGWAALKYAARLDEAVAVAVNPQVDIARYMYFSYYLRKAWHAEEGSERLPFEGNVAPDYAEGNDSLVVYVQNEGDSHHLNEHFAAFKAMCGNPDKLIELLPDLGAGHVAPAKESLVQILETTIASKSASELRTNLAGVEIKSSGVNKEIKVSRSAALPADVIDEQYPVLFEQTYQLPPLTRACSVELSSSVELPAKTFAVEIHFDEAEMDKQLAKKLGLSWSDGLQSAFVYSQPVTPTRWNQHQDFQIPESATRIRIVLRKWSWNGEVEEPCVMLRLCSKTVATEFSV
;
A
#
# COMPACT_ATOMS: atom_id res chain seq x y z
N MET A 1 -0.52 -19.59 -1.24
CA MET A 1 0.46 -19.57 -0.14
C MET A 1 0.35 -18.22 0.54
N ILE A 2 -0.27 -18.14 1.72
CA ILE A 2 -0.36 -16.91 2.50
C ILE A 2 0.45 -17.16 3.76
N LEU A 3 1.61 -16.51 3.85
CA LEU A 3 2.56 -16.64 4.96
C LEU A 3 2.11 -15.84 6.18
N ASP A 4 1.59 -14.63 5.95
CA ASP A 4 1.10 -13.74 6.99
C ASP A 4 -0.11 -12.95 6.44
N ARG A 5 -1.20 -12.88 7.21
CA ARG A 5 -2.43 -12.16 6.81
C ARG A 5 -2.28 -10.64 6.82
N THR A 6 -1.19 -10.14 7.39
CA THR A 6 -0.79 -8.72 7.42
C THR A 6 0.08 -8.35 6.23
N LEU A 7 0.59 -9.32 5.47
CA LEU A 7 1.32 -9.06 4.23
C LEU A 7 0.32 -8.74 3.11
N SER A 8 0.12 -7.45 2.84
CA SER A 8 -0.81 -6.96 1.81
C SER A 8 -0.19 -6.81 0.42
N LEU A 9 1.13 -6.96 0.31
CA LEU A 9 1.89 -6.89 -0.92
C LEU A 9 2.99 -7.95 -0.91
N GLY A 10 3.19 -8.62 -2.03
CA GLY A 10 4.31 -9.54 -2.22
C GLY A 10 4.67 -9.67 -3.70
N TRP A 11 5.90 -10.09 -3.95
CA TRP A 11 6.50 -10.15 -5.29
C TRP A 11 6.61 -11.56 -5.85
N TYR A 12 6.06 -12.56 -5.15
CA TYR A 12 6.28 -13.98 -5.48
C TYR A 12 7.76 -14.36 -5.50
N ALA A 13 8.58 -13.73 -4.64
CA ALA A 13 10.03 -13.96 -4.56
C ALA A 13 10.43 -15.04 -3.54
N GLY A 14 9.47 -15.66 -2.86
CA GLY A 14 9.70 -16.73 -1.87
C GLY A 14 9.50 -16.28 -0.43
N SER A 15 9.91 -17.16 0.47
CA SER A 15 9.95 -16.96 1.93
C SER A 15 10.92 -17.95 2.57
N LEU A 16 11.12 -17.86 3.89
CA LEU A 16 11.92 -18.82 4.64
C LEU A 16 11.39 -20.27 4.50
N GLU A 17 10.07 -20.43 4.38
CA GLU A 17 9.36 -21.69 4.22
C GLU A 17 9.39 -22.23 2.79
N GLN A 18 9.51 -21.34 1.80
CA GLN A 18 9.67 -21.72 0.39
C GLN A 18 10.72 -20.81 -0.29
N PRO A 19 12.01 -21.03 -0.01
CA PRO A 19 13.08 -20.16 -0.48
C PRO A 19 13.36 -20.29 -1.98
N ASP A 20 12.96 -21.40 -2.58
CA ASP A 20 13.10 -21.78 -3.99
C ASP A 20 11.80 -21.53 -4.79
N LEU A 21 10.94 -20.62 -4.32
CA LEU A 21 9.64 -20.35 -4.95
C LEU A 21 9.80 -19.92 -6.41
N ILE A 22 10.81 -19.11 -6.73
CA ILE A 22 11.04 -18.62 -8.10
C ILE A 22 11.35 -19.80 -9.03
N GLU A 23 12.26 -20.69 -8.63
CA GLU A 23 12.63 -21.88 -9.38
C GLU A 23 11.43 -22.83 -9.51
N THR A 24 10.72 -23.07 -8.42
CA THR A 24 9.54 -23.93 -8.37
C THR A 24 8.45 -23.44 -9.32
N LEU A 25 8.10 -22.15 -9.24
CA LEU A 25 7.08 -21.57 -10.11
C LEU A 25 7.54 -21.52 -11.57
N THR A 26 8.82 -21.27 -11.83
CA THR A 26 9.37 -21.32 -13.20
C THR A 26 9.20 -22.71 -13.81
N GLU A 27 9.46 -23.78 -13.06
CA GLU A 27 9.25 -25.15 -13.54
C GLU A 27 7.77 -25.45 -13.78
N VAL A 28 6.90 -25.06 -12.85
CA VAL A 28 5.45 -25.18 -13.01
C VAL A 28 5.00 -24.46 -14.28
N PHE A 29 5.43 -23.22 -14.48
CA PHE A 29 5.09 -22.43 -15.67
C PHE A 29 5.59 -23.10 -16.95
N ARG A 30 6.84 -23.59 -16.96
CA ARG A 30 7.39 -24.32 -18.11
C ARG A 30 6.54 -25.52 -18.49
N VAL A 31 6.06 -26.29 -17.51
CA VAL A 31 5.22 -27.47 -17.75
C VAL A 31 3.83 -27.09 -18.23
N VAL A 32 3.17 -26.12 -17.59
CA VAL A 32 1.78 -25.76 -17.96
C VAL A 32 1.70 -24.96 -19.26
N SER A 33 2.77 -24.28 -19.65
CA SER A 33 2.81 -23.49 -20.88
C SER A 33 3.36 -24.27 -22.09
N GLN A 34 3.63 -25.58 -21.97
CA GLN A 34 4.16 -26.38 -23.08
C GLN A 34 3.28 -26.25 -24.33
N GLY A 35 3.91 -25.93 -25.47
CA GLY A 35 3.22 -25.74 -26.74
C GLY A 35 2.40 -24.44 -26.84
N THR A 36 2.54 -23.53 -25.88
CA THR A 36 1.90 -22.22 -25.88
C THR A 36 2.92 -21.12 -25.61
N ARG A 37 2.57 -19.87 -25.94
CA ARG A 37 3.38 -18.70 -25.59
C ARG A 37 2.90 -18.14 -24.25
N PRO A 38 3.66 -18.26 -23.16
CA PRO A 38 3.23 -17.76 -21.86
C PRO A 38 3.20 -16.23 -21.86
N ILE A 39 2.13 -15.65 -21.33
CA ILE A 39 1.99 -14.21 -21.09
C ILE A 39 1.88 -14.00 -19.59
N PHE A 40 2.88 -13.33 -19.02
CA PHE A 40 2.88 -12.93 -17.62
C PHE A 40 2.36 -11.52 -17.50
N PHE A 41 1.32 -11.33 -16.69
CA PHE A 41 0.69 -10.03 -16.51
C PHE A 41 0.66 -9.64 -15.05
N GLY A 42 1.02 -8.38 -14.77
CA GLY A 42 0.88 -7.83 -13.44
C GLY A 42 1.17 -6.34 -13.37
N ALA A 43 0.69 -5.73 -12.30
CA ALA A 43 0.93 -4.32 -12.00
C ALA A 43 1.72 -4.16 -10.70
N SER A 44 2.54 -3.11 -10.58
CA SER A 44 3.28 -2.80 -9.35
C SER A 44 4.12 -4.02 -8.93
N ALA A 45 3.87 -4.63 -7.77
CA ALA A 45 4.61 -5.82 -7.32
C ALA A 45 4.38 -7.05 -8.21
N GLY A 46 3.16 -7.18 -8.76
CA GLY A 46 2.87 -8.20 -9.77
C GLY A 46 3.57 -7.92 -11.10
N GLY A 47 3.89 -6.66 -11.39
CA GLY A 47 4.65 -6.27 -12.57
C GLY A 47 6.10 -6.71 -12.49
N TRP A 48 6.73 -6.58 -11.31
CA TRP A 48 8.04 -7.19 -11.05
C TRP A 48 8.01 -8.71 -11.25
N ALA A 49 6.99 -9.38 -10.70
CA ALA A 49 6.84 -10.83 -10.85
C ALA A 49 6.68 -11.21 -12.33
N ALA A 50 5.89 -10.46 -13.08
CA ALA A 50 5.71 -10.68 -14.50
C ALA A 50 7.02 -10.59 -15.28
N LEU A 51 7.84 -9.56 -14.99
CA LEU A 51 9.19 -9.43 -15.54
C LEU A 51 10.07 -10.62 -15.13
N LYS A 52 10.08 -10.98 -13.84
CA LYS A 52 10.97 -12.01 -13.28
C LYS A 52 10.75 -13.38 -13.91
N TYR A 53 9.49 -13.76 -14.11
CA TYR A 53 9.12 -15.07 -14.67
C TYR A 53 9.21 -15.10 -16.19
N ALA A 54 8.85 -14.02 -16.88
CA ALA A 54 9.00 -13.96 -18.34
C ALA A 54 10.45 -14.03 -18.79
N ALA A 55 11.40 -13.45 -18.04
CA ALA A 55 12.82 -13.53 -18.36
C ALA A 55 13.40 -14.97 -18.30
N ARG A 56 12.69 -15.92 -17.68
CA ARG A 56 13.14 -17.30 -17.43
C ARG A 56 12.58 -18.33 -18.40
N LEU A 57 11.73 -17.92 -19.33
CA LEU A 57 11.02 -18.81 -20.25
C LEU A 57 11.16 -18.31 -21.68
N ASP A 58 11.48 -19.22 -22.58
CA ASP A 58 11.62 -18.91 -24.00
C ASP A 58 10.29 -18.41 -24.57
N GLU A 59 10.39 -17.40 -25.45
CA GLU A 59 9.26 -16.76 -26.14
C GLU A 59 8.20 -16.12 -25.22
N ALA A 60 8.44 -16.05 -23.92
CA ALA A 60 7.50 -15.45 -22.97
C ALA A 60 7.33 -13.95 -23.22
N VAL A 61 6.14 -13.46 -22.88
CA VAL A 61 5.82 -12.03 -22.91
C VAL A 61 5.50 -11.54 -21.51
N ALA A 62 6.20 -10.50 -21.06
CA ALA A 62 5.81 -9.73 -19.87
C ALA A 62 4.90 -8.58 -20.29
N VAL A 63 3.72 -8.48 -19.67
CA VAL A 63 2.86 -7.29 -19.72
C VAL A 63 2.88 -6.68 -18.32
N ALA A 64 3.79 -5.72 -18.13
CA ALA A 64 4.12 -5.15 -16.83
C ALA A 64 3.60 -3.71 -16.73
N VAL A 65 2.78 -3.42 -15.72
CA VAL A 65 2.09 -2.13 -15.55
C VAL A 65 2.60 -1.40 -14.32
N ASN A 66 3.22 -0.23 -14.49
CA ASN A 66 3.95 0.52 -13.47
C ASN A 66 4.74 -0.42 -12.54
N PRO A 67 5.56 -1.34 -13.08
CA PRO A 67 6.19 -2.37 -12.27
C PRO A 67 7.24 -1.74 -11.34
N GLN A 68 7.41 -2.30 -10.15
CA GLN A 68 8.72 -2.18 -9.50
C GLN A 68 9.73 -2.99 -10.31
N VAL A 69 10.95 -2.48 -10.40
CA VAL A 69 12.05 -3.14 -11.11
C VAL A 69 13.11 -3.63 -10.12
N ASP A 70 13.45 -2.76 -9.17
CA ASP A 70 14.26 -3.12 -8.01
C ASP A 70 13.37 -3.08 -6.78
N ILE A 71 13.01 -4.27 -6.27
CA ILE A 71 12.11 -4.36 -5.13
C ILE A 71 12.83 -3.99 -3.84
N ALA A 72 14.16 -4.10 -3.76
CA ALA A 72 14.90 -3.72 -2.57
C ALA A 72 14.78 -2.22 -2.28
N ARG A 73 14.63 -1.41 -3.33
CA ARG A 73 14.44 0.03 -3.24
C ARG A 73 13.00 0.46 -2.95
N TYR A 74 12.06 -0.49 -2.91
CA TYR A 74 10.66 -0.16 -2.69
C TYR A 74 10.33 -0.14 -1.19
N MET A 75 9.60 0.88 -0.74
CA MET A 75 9.31 1.15 0.68
C MET A 75 8.72 -0.05 1.47
N TYR A 76 8.02 -0.98 0.80
CA TYR A 76 7.40 -2.14 1.45
C TYR A 76 8.35 -3.35 1.60
N PHE A 77 9.56 -3.29 1.04
CA PHE A 77 10.48 -4.42 1.01
C PHE A 77 10.97 -4.83 2.40
N SER A 78 11.32 -3.87 3.26
CA SER A 78 11.74 -4.17 4.63
C SER A 78 10.65 -4.90 5.42
N TYR A 79 9.37 -4.54 5.19
CA TYR A 79 8.24 -5.25 5.79
C TYR A 79 8.11 -6.68 5.28
N TYR A 80 8.25 -6.88 3.97
CA TYR A 80 8.28 -8.22 3.37
C TYR A 80 9.46 -9.05 3.88
N LEU A 81 10.66 -8.49 4.04
CA LEU A 81 11.81 -9.21 4.59
C LEU A 81 11.54 -9.70 6.00
N ARG A 82 11.07 -8.82 6.90
CA ARG A 82 10.75 -9.21 8.27
C ARG A 82 9.68 -10.30 8.32
N LYS A 83 8.67 -10.21 7.46
CA LYS A 83 7.50 -11.11 7.49
C LYS A 83 7.69 -12.43 6.75
N ALA A 84 8.37 -12.42 5.62
CA ALA A 84 8.56 -13.60 4.79
C ALA A 84 9.91 -14.29 5.04
N TRP A 85 10.93 -13.56 5.49
CA TRP A 85 12.29 -14.09 5.64
C TRP A 85 12.82 -14.02 7.07
N HIS A 86 12.07 -13.39 7.99
CA HIS A 86 12.53 -13.13 9.36
C HIS A 86 13.88 -12.39 9.41
N ALA A 87 14.13 -11.54 8.41
CA ALA A 87 15.39 -10.84 8.21
C ALA A 87 15.20 -9.32 8.20
N GLU A 88 16.28 -8.59 8.50
CA GLU A 88 16.35 -7.14 8.31
C GLU A 88 17.12 -6.80 7.03
N GLU A 89 16.96 -5.57 6.56
CA GLU A 89 17.66 -5.12 5.36
C GLU A 89 19.18 -5.13 5.55
N GLY A 90 19.90 -5.74 4.61
CA GLY A 90 21.36 -5.87 4.65
C GLY A 90 21.89 -6.91 5.63
N SER A 91 21.05 -7.60 6.42
CA SER A 91 21.51 -8.59 7.40
C SER A 91 21.72 -9.99 6.81
N GLU A 92 21.07 -10.31 5.68
CA GLU A 92 21.11 -11.64 5.08
C GLU A 92 21.17 -11.62 3.55
N ARG A 93 21.80 -12.64 2.97
CA ARG A 93 21.81 -12.85 1.52
C ARG A 93 20.59 -13.66 1.12
N LEU A 94 19.64 -13.02 0.45
CA LEU A 94 18.44 -13.68 -0.08
C LEU A 94 18.81 -14.63 -1.24
N PRO A 95 18.03 -15.70 -1.45
CA PRO A 95 18.27 -16.65 -2.55
C PRO A 95 17.85 -16.11 -3.92
N PHE A 96 17.47 -14.83 -4.01
CA PHE A 96 17.04 -14.19 -5.23
C PHE A 96 17.64 -12.78 -5.36
N GLU A 97 17.74 -12.31 -6.61
CA GLU A 97 18.09 -10.94 -6.94
C GLU A 97 16.83 -10.08 -7.01
N GLY A 98 16.81 -8.99 -6.23
CA GLY A 98 15.66 -8.09 -6.11
C GLY A 98 15.51 -7.15 -7.30
N ASN A 99 16.60 -6.84 -8.00
CA ASN A 99 16.56 -6.09 -9.25
C ASN A 99 16.36 -7.03 -10.45
N VAL A 100 15.25 -6.88 -11.17
CA VAL A 100 14.95 -7.70 -12.36
C VAL A 100 15.57 -7.15 -13.64
N ALA A 101 16.05 -5.91 -13.67
CA ALA A 101 16.61 -5.31 -14.88
C ALA A 101 17.80 -6.09 -15.48
N PRO A 102 18.76 -6.62 -14.67
CA PRO A 102 19.84 -7.44 -15.20
C PRO A 102 19.39 -8.71 -15.93
N ASP A 103 18.21 -9.26 -15.59
CA ASP A 103 17.67 -10.45 -16.27
C ASP A 103 17.33 -10.15 -17.75
N TYR A 104 17.24 -8.87 -18.14
CA TYR A 104 16.94 -8.37 -19.50
C TYR A 104 18.13 -7.71 -20.20
N ALA A 105 19.34 -7.90 -19.68
CA ALA A 105 20.58 -7.51 -20.37
C ALA A 105 20.80 -8.33 -21.66
N GLU A 106 21.95 -8.11 -22.32
CA GLU A 106 22.29 -8.83 -23.56
C GLU A 106 22.13 -10.36 -23.41
N GLY A 107 21.42 -10.98 -24.36
CA GLY A 107 21.18 -12.43 -24.38
C GLY A 107 19.79 -12.87 -23.93
N ASN A 108 18.96 -11.98 -23.38
CA ASN A 108 17.55 -12.26 -23.13
C ASN A 108 16.65 -11.75 -24.28
N ASP A 109 15.84 -12.65 -24.83
CA ASP A 109 14.95 -12.35 -25.97
C ASP A 109 13.46 -12.27 -25.60
N SER A 110 13.12 -12.30 -24.31
CA SER A 110 11.75 -12.17 -23.81
C SER A 110 11.16 -10.80 -24.17
N LEU A 111 9.93 -10.80 -24.67
CA LEU A 111 9.25 -9.59 -25.11
C LEU A 111 8.60 -8.89 -23.90
N VAL A 112 8.74 -7.57 -23.82
CA VAL A 112 8.18 -6.77 -22.73
C VAL A 112 7.25 -5.71 -23.30
N VAL A 113 5.99 -5.76 -22.90
CA VAL A 113 5.04 -4.64 -22.98
C VAL A 113 5.09 -3.92 -21.63
N TYR A 114 5.80 -2.80 -21.60
CA TYR A 114 5.98 -1.99 -20.40
C TYR A 114 5.00 -0.82 -20.45
N VAL A 115 4.02 -0.83 -19.56
CA VAL A 115 3.05 0.26 -19.42
C VAL A 115 3.47 1.11 -18.22
N GLN A 116 3.78 2.39 -18.45
CA GLN A 116 4.21 3.31 -17.40
C GLN A 116 3.38 4.59 -17.44
N ASN A 117 2.74 4.92 -16.34
CA ASN A 117 2.11 6.23 -16.17
C ASN A 117 3.19 7.33 -16.18
N GLU A 118 3.08 8.29 -17.09
CA GLU A 118 3.99 9.46 -17.12
C GLU A 118 3.84 10.35 -15.88
N GLY A 119 2.64 10.41 -15.30
CA GLY A 119 2.36 11.17 -14.08
C GLY A 119 2.90 10.53 -12.79
N ASP A 120 3.50 9.34 -12.86
CA ASP A 120 4.15 8.65 -11.75
C ASP A 120 5.68 8.88 -11.81
N SER A 121 6.12 10.03 -11.32
CA SER A 121 7.53 10.44 -11.42
C SER A 121 8.50 9.48 -10.73
N HIS A 122 8.09 8.86 -9.62
CA HIS A 122 8.93 7.90 -8.90
C HIS A 122 9.14 6.62 -9.73
N HIS A 123 8.06 5.96 -10.18
CA HIS A 123 8.22 4.76 -11.00
C HIS A 123 8.87 5.05 -12.35
N LEU A 124 8.58 6.21 -12.96
CA LEU A 124 9.19 6.61 -14.22
C LEU A 124 10.71 6.75 -14.10
N ASN A 125 11.18 7.47 -13.07
CA ASN A 125 12.60 7.79 -12.91
C ASN A 125 13.41 6.68 -12.24
N GLU A 126 12.84 5.96 -11.27
CA GLU A 126 13.59 4.98 -10.48
C GLU A 126 13.44 3.55 -10.97
N HIS A 127 12.33 3.21 -11.63
CA HIS A 127 12.08 1.86 -12.12
C HIS A 127 12.16 1.79 -13.64
N PHE A 128 11.35 2.54 -14.37
CA PHE A 128 11.32 2.46 -15.83
C PHE A 128 12.64 2.91 -16.46
N ALA A 129 13.19 4.06 -16.07
CA ALA A 129 14.46 4.53 -16.62
C ALA A 129 15.61 3.56 -16.33
N ALA A 130 15.65 2.98 -15.12
CA ALA A 130 16.64 1.97 -14.74
C ALA A 130 16.50 0.68 -15.56
N PHE A 131 15.27 0.20 -15.77
CA PHE A 131 14.99 -0.97 -16.61
C PHE A 131 15.40 -0.74 -18.06
N LYS A 132 14.97 0.40 -18.64
CA LYS A 132 15.28 0.78 -20.01
C LYS A 132 16.77 0.89 -20.27
N ALA A 133 17.54 1.41 -19.30
CA ALA A 133 18.99 1.53 -19.41
C ALA A 133 19.71 0.17 -19.46
N MET A 134 19.14 -0.88 -18.85
CA MET A 134 19.70 -2.24 -18.82
C MET A 134 19.15 -3.15 -19.91
N CYS A 135 18.04 -2.79 -20.55
CA CYS A 135 17.44 -3.58 -21.62
C CYS A 135 18.40 -3.65 -22.82
N GLY A 136 19.01 -4.81 -23.02
CA GLY A 136 20.03 -5.01 -24.06
C GLY A 136 19.46 -5.04 -25.48
N ASN A 137 18.16 -5.30 -25.63
CA ASN A 137 17.49 -5.39 -26.92
C ASN A 137 16.26 -4.46 -26.99
N PRO A 138 16.38 -3.25 -27.56
CA PRO A 138 15.27 -2.30 -27.65
C PRO A 138 14.12 -2.83 -28.52
N ASP A 139 14.37 -3.76 -29.44
CA ASP A 139 13.31 -4.38 -30.24
C ASP A 139 12.40 -5.29 -29.42
N LYS A 140 12.82 -5.71 -28.23
CA LYS A 140 12.05 -6.51 -27.29
C LYS A 140 11.35 -5.67 -26.22
N LEU A 141 11.52 -4.36 -26.23
CA LEU A 141 10.79 -3.43 -25.37
C LEU A 141 9.73 -2.68 -26.18
N ILE A 142 8.47 -2.79 -25.75
CA ILE A 142 7.33 -2.03 -26.24
C ILE A 142 6.90 -1.12 -25.10
N GLU A 143 7.18 0.17 -25.26
CA GLU A 143 6.90 1.19 -24.26
C GLU A 143 5.52 1.80 -24.51
N LEU A 144 4.64 1.73 -23.51
CA LEU A 144 3.36 2.44 -23.49
C LEU A 144 3.42 3.46 -22.36
N LEU A 145 3.57 4.74 -22.71
CA LEU A 145 3.77 5.84 -21.77
C LEU A 145 2.54 6.79 -21.76
N PRO A 146 1.36 6.37 -21.29
CA PRO A 146 0.22 7.26 -21.19
C PRO A 146 0.33 8.19 -19.97
N ASP A 147 -0.19 9.40 -20.10
CA ASP A 147 -0.53 10.24 -18.95
C ASP A 147 -1.87 9.76 -18.35
N LEU A 148 -1.80 9.14 -17.17
CA LEU A 148 -2.97 8.65 -16.42
C LEU A 148 -3.29 9.54 -15.21
N GLY A 149 -2.65 10.71 -15.09
CA GLY A 149 -2.74 11.62 -13.96
C GLY A 149 -1.64 11.41 -12.91
N ALA A 150 -1.59 12.30 -11.92
CA ALA A 150 -0.52 12.35 -10.93
C ALA A 150 -0.50 11.13 -9.98
N GLY A 151 0.71 10.60 -9.74
CA GLY A 151 1.00 9.51 -8.81
C GLY A 151 0.83 8.11 -9.41
N HIS A 152 0.83 7.08 -8.55
CA HIS A 152 0.81 5.67 -8.98
C HIS A 152 -0.56 5.19 -9.45
N VAL A 153 -1.04 5.75 -10.56
CA VAL A 153 -2.33 5.43 -11.18
C VAL A 153 -2.15 4.38 -12.27
N ALA A 154 -2.99 3.34 -12.23
CA ALA A 154 -2.99 2.29 -13.24
C ALA A 154 -3.97 2.61 -14.39
N PRO A 155 -3.81 1.99 -15.58
CA PRO A 155 -4.84 2.00 -16.60
C PRO A 155 -6.18 1.45 -16.11
N ALA A 156 -7.26 1.93 -16.71
CA ALA A 156 -8.61 1.41 -16.51
C ALA A 156 -8.69 -0.06 -16.94
N LYS A 157 -9.66 -0.79 -16.39
CA LYS A 157 -9.83 -2.22 -16.65
C LYS A 157 -9.98 -2.50 -18.15
N GLU A 158 -10.73 -1.67 -18.85
CA GLU A 158 -11.02 -1.79 -20.29
C GLU A 158 -9.73 -1.67 -21.11
N SER A 159 -8.86 -0.71 -20.76
CA SER A 159 -7.56 -0.56 -21.40
C SER A 159 -6.63 -1.73 -21.10
N LEU A 160 -6.64 -2.28 -19.88
CA LEU A 160 -5.85 -3.48 -19.55
C LEU A 160 -6.32 -4.70 -20.34
N VAL A 161 -7.64 -4.89 -20.48
CA VAL A 161 -8.21 -5.96 -21.30
C VAL A 161 -7.78 -5.80 -22.75
N GLN A 162 -7.87 -4.60 -23.31
CA GLN A 162 -7.48 -4.33 -24.70
C GLN A 162 -5.98 -4.60 -24.94
N ILE A 163 -5.11 -4.20 -24.02
CA ILE A 163 -3.66 -4.50 -24.10
C ILE A 163 -3.42 -6.01 -24.10
N LEU A 164 -4.08 -6.76 -23.21
CA LEU A 164 -3.94 -8.21 -23.12
C LEU A 164 -4.49 -8.92 -24.36
N GLU A 165 -5.67 -8.56 -24.84
CA GLU A 165 -6.26 -9.11 -26.06
C GLU A 165 -5.37 -8.87 -27.28
N THR A 166 -4.81 -7.65 -27.37
CA THR A 166 -3.87 -7.29 -28.45
C THR A 166 -2.58 -8.12 -28.35
N THR A 167 -2.08 -8.35 -27.14
CA THR A 167 -0.90 -9.19 -26.88
C THR A 167 -1.15 -10.65 -27.25
N ILE A 168 -2.32 -11.19 -26.92
CA ILE A 168 -2.74 -12.55 -27.27
C ILE A 168 -2.86 -12.71 -28.78
N ALA A 169 -3.49 -11.75 -29.46
CA ALA A 169 -3.77 -11.83 -30.89
C ALA A 169 -2.51 -11.67 -31.78
N SER A 170 -1.49 -10.96 -31.30
CA SER A 170 -0.32 -10.62 -32.11
C SER A 170 0.66 -11.80 -32.24
N LYS A 171 1.11 -12.10 -33.46
CA LYS A 171 1.98 -13.25 -33.74
C LYS A 171 3.46 -12.91 -33.68
N SER A 172 3.82 -11.63 -33.75
CA SER A 172 5.21 -11.15 -33.70
C SER A 172 5.34 -9.89 -32.86
N ALA A 173 6.57 -9.57 -32.43
CA ALA A 173 6.86 -8.33 -31.72
C ALA A 173 6.55 -7.08 -32.56
N SER A 174 6.84 -7.11 -33.86
CA SER A 174 6.53 -6.00 -34.77
C SER A 174 5.02 -5.79 -34.94
N GLU A 175 4.25 -6.86 -35.04
CA GLU A 175 2.78 -6.77 -35.11
C GLU A 175 2.22 -6.23 -33.79
N LEU A 176 2.71 -6.73 -32.66
CA LEU A 176 2.29 -6.28 -31.34
C LEU A 176 2.54 -4.79 -31.14
N ARG A 177 3.75 -4.32 -31.50
CA ARG A 177 4.13 -2.90 -31.42
C ARG A 177 3.18 -2.02 -32.24
N THR A 178 2.90 -2.42 -33.49
CA THR A 178 1.99 -1.69 -34.38
C THR A 178 0.56 -1.65 -33.82
N ASN A 179 0.05 -2.79 -33.35
CA ASN A 179 -1.31 -2.87 -32.85
C ASN A 179 -1.50 -2.06 -31.55
N LEU A 180 -0.51 -2.07 -30.66
CA LEU A 180 -0.56 -1.32 -29.40
C LEU A 180 -0.36 0.18 -29.59
N ALA A 181 0.36 0.63 -30.63
CA ALA A 181 0.55 2.06 -30.90
C ALA A 181 -0.77 2.82 -31.14
N GLY A 182 -1.83 2.13 -31.57
CA GLY A 182 -3.17 2.69 -31.78
C GLY A 182 -4.12 2.56 -30.59
N VAL A 183 -3.68 1.99 -29.46
CA VAL A 183 -4.55 1.76 -28.30
C VAL A 183 -4.64 3.01 -27.45
N GLU A 184 -5.86 3.53 -27.27
CA GLU A 184 -6.14 4.61 -26.33
C GLU A 184 -6.17 4.05 -24.89
N ILE A 185 -5.21 4.44 -24.06
CA ILE A 185 -5.10 3.97 -22.68
C ILE A 185 -5.73 5.00 -21.74
N LYS A 186 -6.77 4.59 -21.02
CA LYS A 186 -7.55 5.45 -20.12
C LYS A 186 -7.11 5.25 -18.67
N SER A 187 -7.20 6.30 -17.86
CA SER A 187 -6.89 6.24 -16.43
C SER A 187 -7.97 5.50 -15.64
N SER A 188 -7.56 4.70 -14.66
CA SER A 188 -8.50 4.15 -13.66
C SER A 188 -8.98 5.19 -12.64
N GLY A 189 -8.30 6.35 -12.55
CA GLY A 189 -8.57 7.38 -11.54
C GLY A 189 -8.19 6.97 -10.10
N VAL A 190 -7.56 5.81 -9.90
CA VAL A 190 -7.21 5.28 -8.58
C VAL A 190 -5.70 5.24 -8.40
N ASN A 191 -5.18 6.08 -7.49
CA ASN A 191 -3.78 6.03 -7.06
C ASN A 191 -3.58 4.83 -6.10
N LYS A 192 -2.77 3.87 -6.51
CA LYS A 192 -2.52 2.60 -5.81
C LYS A 192 -1.45 2.72 -4.72
N GLU A 193 -0.50 3.65 -4.82
CA GLU A 193 0.52 3.85 -3.76
C GLU A 193 -0.09 4.40 -2.49
N ILE A 194 -1.09 5.28 -2.56
CA ILE A 194 -1.83 5.76 -1.37
C ILE A 194 -2.48 4.58 -0.62
N LYS A 195 -2.77 3.47 -1.31
CA LYS A 195 -3.32 2.26 -0.70
C LYS A 195 -2.26 1.37 -0.04
N VAL A 196 -1.03 1.35 -0.59
CA VAL A 196 0.10 0.52 -0.11
C VAL A 196 0.91 1.23 0.97
N SER A 197 1.18 2.53 0.83
CA SER A 197 1.82 3.38 1.85
C SER A 197 1.04 3.41 3.17
N ARG A 198 -0.27 3.25 3.11
CA ARG A 198 -1.11 3.06 4.30
C ARG A 198 -0.83 1.77 5.06
N SER A 199 -0.10 0.80 4.54
CA SER A 199 0.11 -0.54 5.12
C SER A 199 1.52 -0.82 5.68
N ALA A 200 2.49 0.05 5.42
CA ALA A 200 3.80 -0.02 6.08
C ALA A 200 3.79 0.91 7.30
N ALA A 201 4.31 0.44 8.45
CA ALA A 201 4.57 1.31 9.59
C ALA A 201 5.60 2.35 9.16
N LEU A 202 5.17 3.60 9.00
CA LEU A 202 6.08 4.69 8.72
C LEU A 202 6.88 5.02 9.99
N PRO A 203 8.15 5.46 9.87
CA PRO A 203 8.88 6.04 10.99
C PRO A 203 8.07 7.18 11.63
N ALA A 204 8.12 7.30 12.96
CA ALA A 204 7.29 8.26 13.69
C ALA A 204 7.52 9.72 13.25
N ASP A 205 8.76 10.05 12.91
CA ASP A 205 9.17 11.35 12.35
C ASP A 205 8.52 11.65 11.00
N VAL A 206 8.44 10.67 10.10
CA VAL A 206 7.77 10.81 8.80
C VAL A 206 6.25 10.95 8.97
N ILE A 207 5.67 10.23 9.92
CA ILE A 207 4.25 10.36 10.27
C ILE A 207 3.97 11.75 10.85
N ASP A 208 4.82 12.25 11.73
CA ASP A 208 4.66 13.56 12.36
C ASP A 208 4.82 14.69 11.34
N GLU A 209 5.68 14.55 10.33
CA GLU A 209 5.75 15.49 9.21
C GLU A 209 4.47 15.48 8.36
N GLN A 210 3.95 14.30 8.03
CA GLN A 210 2.78 14.16 7.16
C GLN A 210 1.46 14.50 7.89
N TYR A 211 1.36 14.14 9.16
CA TYR A 211 0.19 14.28 10.01
C TYR A 211 0.58 14.88 11.37
N PRO A 212 0.89 16.19 11.43
CA PRO A 212 1.39 16.82 12.64
C PRO A 212 0.52 16.56 13.88
N VAL A 213 1.18 16.19 14.98
CA VAL A 213 0.56 16.11 16.30
C VAL A 213 0.23 17.52 16.75
N LEU A 214 -1.05 17.79 16.96
CA LEU A 214 -1.53 19.05 17.50
C LEU A 214 -1.52 19.03 19.03
N PHE A 215 -1.83 17.86 19.61
CA PHE A 215 -1.95 17.69 21.04
C PHE A 215 -1.86 16.22 21.43
N GLU A 216 -1.25 15.94 22.58
CA GLU A 216 -1.22 14.61 23.20
C GLU A 216 -1.57 14.73 24.69
N GLN A 217 -2.47 13.87 25.17
CA GLN A 217 -2.80 13.80 26.59
C GLN A 217 -3.10 12.37 27.04
N THR A 218 -2.62 12.04 28.23
CA THR A 218 -2.95 10.79 28.92
C THR A 218 -3.98 11.07 30.01
N TYR A 219 -5.03 10.24 30.06
CA TYR A 219 -6.08 10.28 31.06
C TYR A 219 -6.06 8.99 31.88
N GLN A 220 -6.31 9.13 33.18
CA GLN A 220 -6.61 8.00 34.05
C GLN A 220 -8.08 7.65 33.89
N LEU A 221 -8.37 6.37 33.63
CA LEU A 221 -9.72 5.89 33.48
C LEU A 221 -10.31 5.60 34.87
N PRO A 222 -11.50 6.13 35.20
CA PRO A 222 -12.17 5.76 36.43
C PRO A 222 -12.42 4.25 36.52
N PRO A 223 -12.41 3.66 37.73
CA PRO A 223 -12.81 2.26 37.91
C PRO A 223 -14.19 2.00 37.29
N LEU A 224 -14.38 0.81 36.71
CA LEU A 224 -15.63 0.38 36.07
C LEU A 224 -16.01 1.11 34.77
N THR A 225 -15.12 1.93 34.21
CA THR A 225 -15.32 2.47 32.86
C THR A 225 -15.47 1.32 31.86
N ARG A 226 -16.44 1.41 30.95
CA ARG A 226 -16.66 0.40 29.90
C ARG A 226 -16.61 0.99 28.50
N ALA A 227 -17.03 2.24 28.36
CA ALA A 227 -16.96 2.96 27.11
C ALA A 227 -16.44 4.38 27.34
N CYS A 228 -15.89 4.96 26.28
CA CYS A 228 -15.49 6.34 26.23
C CYS A 228 -15.98 6.98 24.93
N SER A 229 -16.10 8.31 24.93
CA SER A 229 -16.24 9.10 23.72
C SER A 229 -15.30 10.28 23.79
N VAL A 230 -14.77 10.68 22.64
CA VAL A 230 -14.03 11.94 22.51
C VAL A 230 -15.00 13.02 22.07
N GLU A 231 -14.81 14.23 22.56
CA GLU A 231 -15.50 15.42 22.09
C GLU A 231 -14.48 16.45 21.63
N LEU A 232 -14.73 17.06 20.49
CA LEU A 232 -13.88 18.12 19.94
C LEU A 232 -14.68 19.42 19.78
N SER A 233 -14.00 20.54 19.99
CA SER A 233 -14.46 21.88 19.65
C SER A 233 -13.30 22.67 19.04
N SER A 234 -13.60 23.67 18.21
CA SER A 234 -12.61 24.45 17.46
C SER A 234 -13.04 25.91 17.40
N SER A 235 -12.10 26.87 17.46
CA SER A 235 -12.40 28.30 17.34
C SER A 235 -13.04 28.69 15.99
N VAL A 236 -12.92 27.83 14.98
CA VAL A 236 -13.55 27.98 13.64
C VAL A 236 -14.30 26.72 13.25
N GLU A 237 -15.23 26.83 12.32
CA GLU A 237 -15.93 25.68 11.76
C GLU A 237 -15.00 24.89 10.83
N LEU A 238 -14.91 23.57 11.05
CA LEU A 238 -14.09 22.67 10.24
C LEU A 238 -14.89 21.42 9.86
N PRO A 239 -14.71 20.90 8.64
CA PRO A 239 -15.44 19.73 8.17
C PRO A 239 -15.07 18.45 8.93
N ALA A 240 -15.86 17.39 8.72
CA ALA A 240 -15.50 16.06 9.20
C ALA A 240 -14.14 15.59 8.64
N LYS A 241 -13.48 14.68 9.36
CA LYS A 241 -12.17 14.09 9.01
C LYS A 241 -11.00 15.08 8.90
N THR A 242 -11.20 16.32 9.35
CA THR A 242 -10.13 17.31 9.51
C THR A 242 -9.04 16.81 10.44
N PHE A 243 -9.41 16.10 11.51
CA PHE A 243 -8.49 15.52 12.47
C PHE A 243 -8.64 14.00 12.57
N ALA A 244 -7.55 13.34 12.93
CA ALA A 244 -7.55 11.96 13.40
C ALA A 244 -7.22 11.95 14.90
N VAL A 245 -8.03 11.27 15.69
CA VAL A 245 -7.83 11.10 17.13
C VAL A 245 -7.35 9.69 17.36
N GLU A 246 -6.06 9.51 17.61
CA GLU A 246 -5.49 8.23 18.00
C GLU A 246 -5.79 7.91 19.46
N ILE A 247 -5.96 6.62 19.73
CA ILE A 247 -6.36 6.09 21.02
C ILE A 247 -5.44 4.92 21.35
N HIS A 248 -4.63 5.09 22.39
CA HIS A 248 -3.78 4.06 22.95
C HIS A 248 -4.26 3.72 24.36
N PHE A 249 -4.33 2.44 24.69
CA PHE A 249 -4.60 1.98 26.05
C PHE A 249 -3.31 1.45 26.65
N ASP A 250 -3.16 1.56 27.97
CA ASP A 250 -2.06 0.87 28.64
C ASP A 250 -2.31 -0.65 28.68
N GLU A 251 -1.24 -1.42 28.53
CA GLU A 251 -1.21 -2.88 28.68
C GLU A 251 -1.98 -3.71 27.64
N ALA A 252 -2.64 -3.09 26.67
CA ALA A 252 -3.24 -3.78 25.54
C ALA A 252 -2.36 -3.62 24.29
N GLU A 253 -1.79 -4.72 23.79
CA GLU A 253 -1.28 -4.74 22.41
C GLU A 253 -2.47 -4.52 21.47
N MET A 254 -2.50 -3.36 20.84
CA MET A 254 -3.58 -2.97 19.95
C MET A 254 -3.29 -3.50 18.55
N ASP A 255 -4.25 -4.23 17.99
CA ASP A 255 -4.26 -4.61 16.59
C ASP A 255 -5.58 -4.22 15.91
N LYS A 256 -5.64 -4.45 14.60
CA LYS A 256 -6.83 -4.16 13.79
C LYS A 256 -8.09 -4.89 14.24
N GLN A 257 -7.97 -6.11 14.76
CA GLN A 257 -9.12 -6.90 15.20
C GLN A 257 -9.68 -6.34 16.50
N LEU A 258 -8.79 -6.06 17.47
CA LEU A 258 -9.16 -5.49 18.75
C LEU A 258 -9.72 -4.08 18.58
N ALA A 259 -9.08 -3.21 17.78
CA ALA A 259 -9.59 -1.88 17.47
C ALA A 259 -11.03 -1.93 16.95
N LYS A 260 -11.30 -2.80 15.97
CA LYS A 260 -12.66 -2.98 15.42
C LYS A 260 -13.65 -3.48 16.47
N LYS A 261 -13.25 -4.43 17.33
CA LYS A 261 -14.10 -4.94 18.42
C LYS A 261 -14.46 -3.83 19.42
N LEU A 262 -13.56 -2.88 19.63
CA LEU A 262 -13.77 -1.72 20.49
C LEU A 262 -14.57 -0.59 19.82
N GLY A 263 -14.94 -0.72 18.54
CA GLY A 263 -15.65 0.34 17.81
C GLY A 263 -14.72 1.43 17.24
N LEU A 264 -13.42 1.14 17.14
CA LEU A 264 -12.40 2.04 16.61
C LEU A 264 -12.03 1.66 15.17
N SER A 265 -11.50 2.63 14.44
CA SER A 265 -10.80 2.38 13.18
C SER A 265 -9.35 2.02 13.43
N TRP A 266 -8.68 1.41 12.44
CA TRP A 266 -7.26 1.07 12.52
C TRP A 266 -6.52 1.69 11.34
N SER A 267 -5.39 2.33 11.64
CA SER A 267 -4.47 2.86 10.62
C SER A 267 -3.21 2.01 10.61
N ASP A 268 -3.00 1.29 9.52
CA ASP A 268 -1.75 0.52 9.33
C ASP A 268 -0.54 1.48 9.14
N GLY A 269 -0.76 2.75 8.77
CA GLY A 269 0.30 3.77 8.68
C GLY A 269 0.72 4.33 10.03
N LEU A 270 -0.26 4.60 10.92
CA LEU A 270 0.00 5.05 12.29
C LEU A 270 0.33 3.90 13.25
N GLN A 271 0.07 2.65 12.83
CA GLN A 271 0.06 1.46 13.70
C GLN A 271 -0.78 1.68 14.96
N SER A 272 -1.93 2.32 14.79
CA SER A 272 -2.72 2.84 15.91
C SER A 272 -4.22 2.79 15.63
N ALA A 273 -4.99 2.61 16.70
CA ALA A 273 -6.44 2.72 16.68
C ALA A 273 -6.84 4.19 16.73
N PHE A 274 -7.85 4.57 15.96
CA PHE A 274 -8.24 5.98 15.86
C PHE A 274 -9.72 6.18 15.53
N VAL A 275 -10.19 7.41 15.69
CA VAL A 275 -11.47 7.91 15.15
C VAL A 275 -11.25 9.21 14.38
N TYR A 276 -12.02 9.42 13.31
CA TYR A 276 -12.01 10.69 12.59
C TYR A 276 -12.87 11.74 13.28
N SER A 277 -12.45 13.01 13.23
CA SER A 277 -13.23 14.18 13.65
C SER A 277 -14.61 14.18 12.97
N GLN A 278 -15.68 14.44 13.73
CA GLN A 278 -16.95 14.90 13.15
C GLN A 278 -16.76 16.38 12.73
N PRO A 279 -17.72 17.00 12.03
CA PRO A 279 -17.67 18.45 11.84
C PRO A 279 -17.58 19.12 13.22
N VAL A 280 -16.62 20.05 13.38
CA VAL A 280 -16.43 20.79 14.63
C VAL A 280 -16.80 22.24 14.43
N THR A 281 -17.41 22.85 15.44
CA THR A 281 -17.88 24.24 15.37
C THR A 281 -17.44 25.02 16.61
N PRO A 282 -17.44 26.37 16.55
CA PRO A 282 -17.09 27.23 17.69
C PRO A 282 -18.07 27.17 18.86
N THR A 283 -19.30 26.73 18.60
CA THR A 283 -20.39 26.87 19.57
C THR A 283 -20.76 25.57 20.27
N ARG A 284 -20.24 24.41 19.82
CA ARG A 284 -20.62 23.11 20.36
C ARG A 284 -19.45 22.13 20.42
N TRP A 285 -19.46 21.35 21.49
CA TRP A 285 -18.69 20.11 21.58
C TRP A 285 -19.37 19.05 20.73
N ASN A 286 -18.67 18.52 19.74
CA ASN A 286 -19.19 17.47 18.88
C ASN A 286 -18.69 16.12 19.38
N GLN A 287 -19.64 15.29 19.80
CA GLN A 287 -19.37 13.97 20.34
C GLN A 287 -19.06 12.97 19.21
N HIS A 288 -17.99 12.22 19.42
CA HIS A 288 -17.63 11.06 18.63
C HIS A 288 -18.47 9.83 19.00
N GLN A 289 -18.54 8.87 18.09
CA GLN A 289 -19.10 7.56 18.41
C GLN A 289 -18.43 7.00 19.67
N ASP A 290 -19.24 6.43 20.57
CA ASP A 290 -18.73 5.71 21.73
C ASP A 290 -17.89 4.52 21.28
N PHE A 291 -16.75 4.35 21.92
CA PHE A 291 -15.90 3.17 21.78
C PHE A 291 -15.75 2.46 23.12
N GLN A 292 -15.64 1.15 23.09
CA GLN A 292 -15.39 0.33 24.27
C GLN A 292 -13.92 0.43 24.69
N ILE A 293 -13.62 0.13 25.95
CA ILE A 293 -12.26 0.04 26.45
C ILE A 293 -11.88 -1.42 26.76
N PRO A 294 -10.60 -1.82 26.64
CA PRO A 294 -10.14 -3.12 27.15
C PRO A 294 -10.40 -3.25 28.65
N GLU A 295 -10.72 -4.47 29.13
CA GLU A 295 -11.05 -4.70 30.54
C GLU A 295 -9.88 -4.41 31.50
N SER A 296 -8.64 -4.57 31.02
CA SER A 296 -7.41 -4.31 31.76
C SER A 296 -6.94 -2.85 31.69
N ALA A 297 -7.51 -2.02 30.82
CA ALA A 297 -7.03 -0.67 30.60
C ALA A 297 -7.33 0.23 31.80
N THR A 298 -6.29 0.86 32.34
CA THR A 298 -6.40 1.83 33.45
C THR A 298 -6.08 3.25 33.00
N ARG A 299 -5.39 3.40 31.86
CA ARG A 299 -5.08 4.66 31.21
C ARG A 299 -5.42 4.62 29.74
N ILE A 300 -5.74 5.80 29.23
CA ILE A 300 -5.91 6.04 27.81
C ILE A 300 -5.07 7.25 27.42
N ARG A 301 -4.27 7.11 26.39
CA ARG A 301 -3.49 8.17 25.78
C ARG A 301 -4.12 8.52 24.45
N ILE A 302 -4.43 9.80 24.29
CA ILE A 302 -5.08 10.36 23.12
C ILE A 302 -4.10 11.28 22.41
N VAL A 303 -3.91 11.05 21.11
CA VAL A 303 -3.09 11.90 20.25
C VAL A 303 -3.99 12.49 19.16
N LEU A 304 -4.10 13.81 19.13
CA LEU A 304 -4.84 14.54 18.10
C LEU A 304 -3.89 14.94 16.98
N ARG A 305 -4.16 14.43 15.77
CA ARG A 305 -3.39 14.76 14.57
C ARG A 305 -4.19 15.56 13.56
N LYS A 306 -3.49 16.44 12.85
CA LYS A 306 -3.98 17.06 11.62
C LYS A 306 -4.05 15.99 10.52
N TRP A 307 -5.19 15.86 9.83
CA TRP A 307 -5.40 14.81 8.83
C TRP A 307 -5.62 15.34 7.40
N SER A 308 -6.61 16.20 7.19
CA SER A 308 -6.99 16.67 5.84
C SER A 308 -7.17 18.19 5.73
N TRP A 309 -6.57 18.96 6.64
CA TRP A 309 -6.74 20.41 6.68
C TRP A 309 -5.66 21.14 5.88
N ASN A 310 -6.08 21.91 4.87
CA ASN A 310 -5.19 22.60 3.94
C ASN A 310 -5.13 24.11 4.22
N GLY A 311 -4.94 24.53 5.47
CA GLY A 311 -4.31 25.82 5.84
C GLY A 311 -4.90 27.16 5.35
N GLU A 312 -6.09 27.23 4.75
CA GLU A 312 -6.64 28.51 4.24
C GLU A 312 -7.20 29.46 5.34
N VAL A 313 -7.16 29.05 6.60
CA VAL A 313 -7.69 29.81 7.76
C VAL A 313 -6.57 29.94 8.81
N GLU A 314 -6.61 30.98 9.66
CA GLU A 314 -5.78 31.05 10.88
C GLU A 314 -5.82 29.72 11.64
N GLU A 315 -4.69 29.31 12.24
CA GLU A 315 -4.58 28.04 12.94
C GLU A 315 -5.67 27.91 14.01
N PRO A 316 -6.58 26.92 13.88
CA PRO A 316 -7.71 26.79 14.77
C PRO A 316 -7.24 26.39 16.17
N CYS A 317 -7.78 27.06 17.18
CA CYS A 317 -7.63 26.59 18.56
C CYS A 317 -8.59 25.42 18.77
N VAL A 318 -8.04 24.20 18.89
CA VAL A 318 -8.82 22.97 19.06
C VAL A 318 -8.76 22.54 20.52
N MET A 319 -9.92 22.19 21.07
CA MET A 319 -10.05 21.63 22.41
C MET A 319 -10.57 20.20 22.34
N LEU A 320 -10.06 19.34 23.23
CA LEU A 320 -10.43 17.94 23.34
C LEU A 320 -10.95 17.64 24.74
N ARG A 321 -12.02 16.85 24.81
CA ARG A 321 -12.53 16.27 26.05
C ARG A 321 -12.74 14.77 25.88
N LEU A 322 -12.35 14.01 26.90
CA LEU A 322 -12.68 12.60 27.03
C LEU A 322 -13.86 12.43 28.00
N CYS A 323 -14.90 11.74 27.56
CA CYS A 323 -16.06 11.41 28.36
C CYS A 323 -16.08 9.91 28.63
N SER A 324 -15.92 9.50 29.89
CA SER A 324 -16.02 8.09 30.31
C SER A 324 -17.45 7.72 30.68
N LYS A 325 -17.89 6.52 30.32
CA LYS A 325 -19.20 5.96 30.67
C LYS A 325 -19.05 4.67 31.47
N THR A 326 -19.72 4.62 32.60
CA THR A 326 -19.91 3.42 33.43
C THR A 326 -21.32 2.89 33.20
N VAL A 327 -21.49 1.58 33.05
CA VAL A 327 -22.84 0.99 33.09
C VAL A 327 -23.30 1.05 34.55
N ALA A 328 -24.46 1.65 34.81
CA ALA A 328 -25.06 1.62 36.13
C ALA A 328 -25.27 0.15 36.53
N THR A 329 -24.68 -0.26 37.66
CA THR A 329 -25.13 -1.48 38.35
C THR A 329 -26.62 -1.31 38.63
N GLU A 330 -27.45 -2.18 38.06
CA GLU A 330 -28.84 -2.30 38.48
C GLU A 330 -28.85 -2.50 40.00
N PHE A 331 -29.32 -1.50 40.75
CA PHE A 331 -29.68 -1.70 42.13
C PHE A 331 -30.97 -2.53 42.14
N SER A 332 -30.85 -3.83 42.37
CA SER A 332 -31.96 -4.63 42.83
C SER A 332 -32.26 -4.22 44.28
N VAL A 333 -33.42 -3.59 44.48
CA VAL A 333 -34.02 -3.29 45.80
C VAL A 333 -34.66 -4.54 46.37
#